data_AF-A0A2G6PYF2-F1
#
_entry.id   AF-A0A2G6PYF2-F1
#
_cell.length_a   1.000
_cell.length_b   1.000
_cell.length_c   1.000
_cell.angle_alpha   90.00
_cell.angle_beta   90.00
_cell.angle_gamma   90.00
#
_symmetry.space_group_name_H-M   'P 1'
#
loop_
_entity.id
_entity.type
_entity.pdbx_description
1 polymer ?
#
loop_
_entity_poly.entity_id
_entity_poly.type
_entity_poly.pdbx_seq_one_letter_code
_entity_poly.pdbx_strand_id
1 'polypeptide(L)'
;MSNKESTTQIVPLAHGYHLQISHRGQEVTFLSDNGSPMVIKMTAEGPVIEMNAPKVVFKNTGCLSLEAKTIEMKTSGNMNMDIGGTCSQRIAGNMNLDVRDDIHMKAQAGSIDAVRGGFSVSATDDLDLKGLRILHNVPHEEEVLEQLEKARTFGEFMKCSAHNPNGPKKLKPGEPVERKDW
;
A
#
# COMPACT_ATOMS: atom_id res chain seq x y z
N MET A 1 16.11 30.64 -40.22
CA MET A 1 15.12 29.75 -39.60
C MET A 1 15.21 28.41 -40.31
N SER A 2 15.92 27.45 -39.72
CA SER A 2 16.16 26.14 -40.36
C SER A 2 14.89 25.31 -40.32
N ASN A 3 14.39 24.92 -41.48
CA ASN A 3 13.33 23.93 -41.63
C ASN A 3 13.84 22.63 -40.99
N LYS A 4 13.37 22.27 -39.80
CA LYS A 4 13.68 20.96 -39.22
C LYS A 4 12.92 19.93 -40.05
N GLU A 5 13.64 19.21 -40.90
CA GLU A 5 13.09 18.14 -41.71
C GLU A 5 12.39 17.12 -40.80
N SER A 6 11.11 16.90 -41.09
CA SER A 6 10.32 15.84 -40.46
C SER A 6 10.56 14.57 -41.25
N THR A 7 11.26 13.61 -40.66
CA THR A 7 11.39 12.28 -41.26
C THR A 7 10.19 11.45 -40.81
N THR A 8 9.48 10.85 -41.77
CA THR A 8 8.34 9.99 -41.52
C THR A 8 8.62 8.61 -42.11
N GLN A 9 8.45 7.57 -41.28
CA GLN A 9 8.54 6.17 -41.67
C GLN A 9 7.17 5.52 -41.45
N ILE A 10 6.71 4.73 -42.44
CA ILE A 10 5.48 3.95 -42.32
C ILE A 10 5.88 2.48 -42.16
N VAL A 11 5.42 1.86 -41.09
CA VAL A 11 5.65 0.45 -40.78
C VAL A 11 4.33 -0.30 -40.99
N PRO A 12 4.22 -1.21 -41.98
CA PRO A 12 3.03 -2.02 -42.16
C PRO A 12 2.92 -3.05 -41.02
N LEU A 13 1.71 -3.22 -40.51
CA LEU A 13 1.34 -4.20 -39.49
C LEU A 13 0.37 -5.23 -40.08
N ALA A 14 0.13 -6.31 -39.34
CA ALA A 14 -0.83 -7.35 -39.74
C ALA A 14 -2.24 -6.77 -39.93
N HIS A 15 -3.07 -7.40 -40.77
CA HIS A 15 -4.47 -7.02 -41.02
C HIS A 15 -4.67 -5.64 -41.66
N GLY A 16 -3.66 -5.11 -42.36
CA GLY A 16 -3.77 -3.86 -43.12
C GLY A 16 -3.61 -2.59 -42.27
N TYR A 17 -3.20 -2.72 -41.01
CA TYR A 17 -2.86 -1.59 -40.16
C TYR A 17 -1.48 -1.03 -40.50
N HIS A 18 -1.27 0.26 -40.21
CA HIS A 18 -0.01 0.95 -40.36
C HIS A 18 0.36 1.66 -39.07
N LEU A 19 1.67 1.73 -38.83
CA LEU A 19 2.26 2.55 -37.79
C LEU A 19 3.12 3.61 -38.44
N GLN A 20 2.72 4.86 -38.29
CA GLN A 20 3.53 5.99 -38.70
C GLN A 20 4.45 6.39 -37.55
N ILE A 21 5.75 6.43 -37.83
CA ILE A 21 6.78 6.93 -36.92
C ILE A 21 7.29 8.23 -37.53
N SER A 22 7.11 9.35 -36.84
CA SER A 22 7.65 10.63 -37.25
C SER A 22 8.62 11.18 -36.21
N HIS A 23 9.63 11.88 -36.68
CA HIS A 23 10.59 12.57 -35.83
C HIS A 23 10.63 14.05 -36.19
N ARG A 24 10.50 14.92 -35.18
CA ARG A 24 10.63 16.37 -35.33
C ARG A 24 11.45 16.96 -34.18
N GLY A 25 12.74 17.17 -34.44
CA GLY A 25 13.63 17.87 -33.51
C GLY A 25 14.02 17.04 -32.29
N GLN A 26 13.22 17.11 -31.23
CA GLN A 26 13.44 16.38 -29.96
C GLN A 26 12.26 15.47 -29.61
N GLU A 27 11.34 15.30 -30.56
CA GLU A 27 10.11 14.54 -30.40
C GLU A 27 10.06 13.40 -31.41
N VAL A 28 9.69 12.20 -30.95
CA VAL A 28 9.37 11.03 -31.76
C VAL A 28 7.91 10.67 -31.49
N THR A 29 7.11 10.59 -32.54
CA THR A 29 5.67 10.32 -32.45
C THR A 29 5.34 9.04 -33.18
N PHE A 30 4.64 8.15 -32.48
CA PHE A 30 4.08 6.91 -32.98
C PHE A 30 2.57 7.10 -33.13
N LEU A 31 2.09 7.06 -34.37
CA LEU A 31 0.68 7.19 -34.71
C LEU A 31 0.19 5.92 -35.40
N SER A 32 -0.77 5.24 -34.79
CA SER A 32 -1.48 4.14 -35.42
C SER A 32 -2.72 4.64 -36.17
N ASP A 33 -3.21 3.86 -37.12
CA ASP A 33 -4.45 4.13 -37.87
C ASP A 33 -5.68 4.37 -36.97
N ASN A 34 -5.62 3.89 -35.72
CA ASN A 34 -6.75 3.89 -34.78
C ASN A 34 -6.78 5.14 -33.89
N GLY A 35 -5.83 6.06 -34.08
CA GLY A 35 -5.76 7.34 -33.39
C GLY A 35 -5.12 7.32 -31.99
N SER A 36 -4.94 8.55 -31.49
CA SER A 36 -4.17 9.05 -30.35
C SER A 36 -2.68 8.63 -30.30
N PRO A 37 -1.74 9.60 -30.41
CA PRO A 37 -0.33 9.30 -30.54
C PRO A 37 0.31 8.89 -29.21
N MET A 38 1.27 7.97 -29.30
CA MET A 38 2.31 7.83 -28.27
C MET A 38 3.47 8.75 -28.68
N VAL A 39 3.94 9.57 -27.74
CA VAL A 39 4.95 10.59 -28.00
C VAL A 39 6.10 10.42 -27.03
N ILE A 40 7.33 10.43 -27.53
CA ILE A 40 8.55 10.49 -26.74
C ILE A 40 9.19 11.85 -26.98
N LYS A 41 9.31 12.67 -25.93
CA LYS A 41 9.87 14.02 -25.98
C LYS A 41 11.12 14.09 -25.12
N MET A 42 12.20 14.65 -25.66
CA MET A 42 13.36 14.99 -24.84
C MET A 42 13.12 16.33 -24.15
N THR A 43 13.16 16.36 -22.82
CA THR A 43 13.07 17.58 -22.01
C THR A 43 14.41 17.88 -21.36
N ALA A 44 14.53 19.04 -20.70
CA ALA A 44 15.74 19.39 -19.93
C ALA A 44 16.00 18.42 -18.76
N GLU A 45 14.96 17.73 -18.28
CA GLU A 45 15.01 16.77 -17.17
C GLU A 45 15.21 15.32 -17.67
N GLY A 46 15.17 15.08 -18.99
CA GLY A 46 15.31 13.77 -19.61
C GLY A 46 14.14 13.41 -20.54
N PRO A 47 14.09 12.15 -21.03
CA PRO A 47 13.03 11.68 -21.92
C PRO A 47 11.70 11.52 -21.16
N VAL A 48 10.64 12.05 -21.75
CA VAL A 48 9.25 11.90 -21.30
C VAL A 48 8.50 11.05 -22.32
N ILE A 49 7.82 10.01 -21.84
CA ILE A 49 6.94 9.16 -22.65
C ILE A 49 5.50 9.52 -22.30
N GLU A 50 4.77 10.08 -23.27
CA GLU A 50 3.35 10.39 -23.16
C GLU A 50 2.55 9.39 -23.99
N MET A 51 1.60 8.72 -23.35
CA MET A 51 0.66 7.82 -24.01
C MET A 51 -0.74 8.37 -23.84
N ASN A 52 -1.26 9.03 -24.86
CA ASN A 52 -2.67 9.34 -24.94
C ASN A 52 -3.31 8.21 -25.73
N ALA A 53 -4.01 7.30 -25.08
CA ALA A 53 -4.67 6.19 -25.75
C ALA A 53 -5.93 5.81 -24.98
N PRO A 54 -6.99 5.33 -25.67
CA PRO A 54 -8.18 4.79 -25.01
C PRO A 54 -7.86 3.59 -24.10
N LYS A 55 -6.77 2.87 -24.38
CA LYS A 55 -6.33 1.71 -23.60
C LYS A 55 -4.83 1.50 -23.74
N VAL A 56 -4.15 1.31 -22.61
CA VAL A 56 -2.76 0.84 -22.53
C VAL A 56 -2.73 -0.46 -21.75
N VAL A 57 -2.03 -1.47 -22.26
CA VAL A 57 -1.91 -2.78 -21.59
C VAL A 57 -0.46 -3.19 -21.51
N PHE A 58 0.02 -3.40 -20.29
CA PHE A 58 1.31 -4.03 -20.02
C PHE A 58 1.08 -5.50 -19.73
N LYS A 59 1.52 -6.39 -20.63
CA LYS A 59 1.52 -7.84 -20.40
C LYS A 59 2.95 -8.28 -20.17
N ASN A 60 3.18 -8.98 -19.06
CA ASN A 60 4.48 -9.53 -18.74
C ASN A 60 4.28 -10.93 -18.15
N THR A 61 5.11 -11.87 -18.58
CA THR A 61 5.15 -13.23 -18.03
C THR A 61 6.19 -13.38 -16.92
N GLY A 62 7.07 -12.40 -16.74
CA GLY A 62 8.08 -12.34 -15.71
C GLY A 62 7.84 -11.23 -14.69
N CYS A 63 8.90 -10.51 -14.33
CA CYS A 63 8.85 -9.42 -13.35
C CYS A 63 8.73 -8.06 -14.04
N LEU A 64 7.75 -7.25 -13.61
CA LEU A 64 7.67 -5.82 -13.93
C LEU A 64 8.14 -5.05 -12.69
N SER A 65 9.26 -4.33 -12.81
CA SER A 65 9.83 -3.52 -11.72
C SER A 65 9.79 -2.04 -12.10
N LEU A 66 9.40 -1.19 -11.15
CA LEU A 66 9.39 0.26 -11.29
C LEU A 66 10.28 0.85 -10.19
N GLU A 67 11.37 1.48 -10.58
CA GLU A 67 12.29 2.17 -9.67
C GLU A 67 12.28 3.67 -9.99
N ALA A 68 11.88 4.46 -9.01
CA ALA A 68 11.82 5.91 -9.15
C ALA A 68 11.93 6.56 -7.77
N LYS A 69 12.37 7.82 -7.76
CA LYS A 69 12.30 8.66 -6.56
C LYS A 69 10.85 8.90 -6.12
N THR A 70 9.96 9.05 -7.09
CA THR A 70 8.52 9.29 -6.88
C THR A 70 7.73 8.53 -7.93
N ILE A 71 6.64 7.86 -7.50
CA ILE A 71 5.62 7.30 -8.39
C ILE A 71 4.30 7.95 -8.01
N GLU A 72 3.64 8.58 -8.98
CA GLU A 72 2.32 9.18 -8.81
C GLU A 72 1.31 8.49 -9.75
N MET A 73 0.18 8.06 -9.21
CA MET A 73 -0.91 7.49 -9.98
C MET A 73 -2.18 8.29 -9.72
N LYS A 74 -2.78 8.81 -10.78
CA LYS A 74 -4.01 9.60 -10.75
C LYS A 74 -5.03 8.96 -11.67
N THR A 75 -6.25 8.80 -11.19
CA THR A 75 -7.40 8.33 -11.98
C THR A 75 -8.54 9.32 -11.82
N SER A 76 -9.28 9.56 -12.91
CA SER A 76 -10.54 10.30 -12.89
C SER A 76 -11.76 9.40 -12.65
N GLY A 77 -11.57 8.08 -12.73
CA GLY A 77 -12.59 7.07 -12.47
C GLY A 77 -12.10 6.07 -11.45
N ASN A 78 -12.42 4.79 -11.67
CA ASN A 78 -12.07 3.73 -10.72
C ASN A 78 -10.62 3.27 -10.92
N MET A 79 -9.96 2.90 -9.82
CA MET A 79 -8.72 2.15 -9.83
C MET A 79 -8.98 0.79 -9.19
N ASN A 80 -8.81 -0.28 -9.97
CA ASN A 80 -8.98 -1.65 -9.51
C ASN A 80 -7.62 -2.36 -9.50
N MET A 81 -7.29 -3.00 -8.37
CA MET A 81 -6.09 -3.82 -8.23
C MET A 81 -6.53 -5.24 -7.89
N ASP A 82 -6.33 -6.15 -8.85
CA ASP A 82 -6.61 -7.58 -8.68
C ASP A 82 -5.28 -8.34 -8.66
N ILE A 83 -5.05 -9.09 -7.58
CA ILE A 83 -3.81 -9.81 -7.31
C ILE A 83 -4.17 -11.26 -7.05
N GLY A 84 -3.87 -12.14 -8.00
CA GLY A 84 -4.10 -13.59 -7.88
C GLY A 84 -3.17 -14.32 -6.90
N GLY A 85 -2.28 -13.60 -6.23
CA GLY A 85 -1.30 -14.13 -5.28
C GLY A 85 -1.16 -13.24 -4.04
N THR A 86 0.07 -12.97 -3.61
CA THR A 86 0.34 -12.15 -2.42
C THR A 86 0.59 -10.69 -2.77
N CYS A 87 -0.09 -9.79 -2.07
CA CYS A 87 0.26 -8.37 -2.02
C CYS A 87 1.10 -8.11 -0.77
N SER A 88 2.33 -7.60 -0.93
CA SER A 88 3.19 -7.20 0.18
C SER A 88 3.67 -5.77 -0.04
N GLN A 89 3.58 -4.95 1.01
CA GLN A 89 4.04 -3.57 0.99
C GLN A 89 4.98 -3.35 2.17
N ARG A 90 6.15 -2.78 1.89
CA ARG A 90 7.10 -2.35 2.92
C ARG A 90 7.34 -0.86 2.76
N ILE A 91 6.95 -0.11 3.78
CA ILE A 91 7.07 1.35 3.80
C ILE A 91 8.04 1.72 4.92
N ALA A 92 9.12 2.39 4.56
CA ALA A 92 10.14 2.82 5.53
C ALA A 92 9.72 4.09 6.30
N GLY A 93 8.84 4.90 5.70
CA GLY A 93 8.25 6.09 6.31
C GLY A 93 6.80 5.87 6.73
N ASN A 94 5.94 6.82 6.41
CA ASN A 94 4.53 6.81 6.80
C ASN A 94 3.64 6.27 5.67
N MET A 95 2.55 5.60 6.04
CA MET A 95 1.44 5.25 5.17
C MET A 95 0.21 6.05 5.60
N ASN A 96 -0.40 6.79 4.67
CA ASN A 96 -1.64 7.53 4.91
C ASN A 96 -2.69 7.04 3.92
N LEU A 97 -3.89 6.73 4.42
CA LEU A 97 -5.06 6.40 3.63
C LEU A 97 -6.18 7.37 4.03
N ASP A 98 -6.57 8.23 3.09
CA ASP A 98 -7.66 9.21 3.26
C ASP A 98 -8.76 8.87 2.25
N VAL A 99 -9.94 8.58 2.76
CA VAL A 99 -11.10 8.13 1.98
C VAL A 99 -12.29 8.97 2.41
N ARG A 100 -13.00 9.54 1.42
CA ARG A 100 -14.14 10.43 1.66
C ARG A 100 -15.41 9.68 2.02
N ASP A 101 -15.62 8.55 1.37
CA ASP A 101 -16.79 7.70 1.56
C ASP A 101 -16.35 6.51 2.44
N ASP A 102 -16.59 5.28 1.99
CA ASP A 102 -16.41 4.09 2.82
C ASP A 102 -15.09 3.35 2.58
N ILE A 103 -14.54 2.80 3.67
CA ILE A 103 -13.47 1.80 3.63
C ILE A 103 -14.06 0.44 4.05
N HIS A 104 -14.01 -0.54 3.15
CA HIS A 104 -14.38 -1.91 3.44
C HIS A 104 -13.15 -2.83 3.39
N MET A 105 -12.84 -3.46 4.52
CA MET A 105 -11.79 -4.47 4.62
C MET A 105 -12.41 -5.80 5.05
N LYS A 106 -12.20 -6.85 4.25
CA LYS A 106 -12.64 -8.21 4.56
C LYS A 106 -11.48 -9.16 4.35
N ALA A 107 -11.21 -9.98 5.36
CA ALA A 107 -10.18 -11.01 5.31
C ALA A 107 -10.63 -12.20 6.16
N GLN A 108 -10.12 -13.40 5.86
CA GLN A 108 -10.36 -14.58 6.70
C GLN A 108 -9.75 -14.40 8.11
N ALA A 109 -8.60 -13.73 8.18
CA ALA A 109 -7.92 -13.35 9.41
C ALA A 109 -7.14 -12.06 9.17
N GLY A 110 -7.05 -11.21 10.18
CA GLY A 110 -6.28 -9.97 10.15
C GLY A 110 -5.55 -9.76 11.48
N SER A 111 -4.34 -9.21 11.41
CA SER A 111 -3.57 -8.75 12.58
C SER A 111 -3.13 -7.32 12.32
N ILE A 112 -3.24 -6.48 13.34
CA ILE A 112 -2.71 -5.12 13.33
C ILE A 112 -1.83 -4.99 14.56
N ASP A 113 -0.54 -4.81 14.33
CA ASP A 113 0.47 -4.75 15.37
C ASP A 113 1.19 -3.40 15.31
N ALA A 114 1.18 -2.65 16.42
CA ALA A 114 1.90 -1.40 16.58
C ALA A 114 3.05 -1.60 17.59
N VAL A 115 4.30 -1.55 17.12
CA VAL A 115 5.49 -1.84 17.95
C VAL A 115 5.99 -0.62 18.72
N ARG A 116 5.99 0.55 18.06
CA ARG A 116 6.42 1.84 18.61
C ARG A 116 5.39 2.89 18.21
N GLY A 117 4.52 3.25 19.14
CA GLY A 117 3.32 4.04 18.87
C GLY A 117 2.09 3.26 19.33
N GLY A 118 1.11 3.98 19.89
CA GLY A 118 -0.16 3.38 20.27
C GLY A 118 -0.96 2.98 19.03
N PHE A 119 -1.93 2.10 19.22
CA PHE A 119 -3.01 1.90 18.27
C PHE A 119 -4.23 2.66 18.79
N SER A 120 -4.77 3.56 17.96
CA SER A 120 -5.95 4.34 18.29
C SER A 120 -6.97 4.21 17.16
N VAL A 121 -8.21 3.94 17.54
CA VAL A 121 -9.37 3.98 16.64
C VAL A 121 -10.36 4.94 17.26
N SER A 122 -10.84 5.88 16.46
CA SER A 122 -11.87 6.84 16.84
C SER A 122 -12.93 6.87 15.76
N ALA A 123 -14.19 6.88 16.18
CA ALA A 123 -15.34 7.11 15.32
C ALA A 123 -16.12 8.30 15.89
N THR A 124 -16.68 9.13 15.01
CA THR A 124 -17.50 10.27 15.42
C THR A 124 -18.85 9.83 15.97
N ASP A 125 -19.39 8.74 15.42
CA ASP A 125 -20.68 8.19 15.78
C ASP A 125 -20.48 6.91 16.60
N ASP A 126 -20.63 5.74 15.98
CA ASP A 126 -20.52 4.46 16.68
C ASP A 126 -19.26 3.66 16.32
N LEU A 127 -18.77 2.92 17.32
CA LEU A 127 -17.75 1.89 17.16
C LEU A 127 -18.31 0.55 17.69
N ASP A 128 -18.74 -0.31 16.78
CA ASP A 128 -19.22 -1.67 17.11
C ASP A 128 -18.08 -2.69 16.98
N LEU A 129 -17.72 -3.32 18.10
CA LEU A 129 -16.66 -4.33 18.18
C LEU A 129 -17.22 -5.62 18.78
N LYS A 130 -17.35 -6.67 17.95
CA LYS A 130 -17.93 -7.95 18.36
C LYS A 130 -16.86 -9.01 18.61
N GLY A 131 -17.12 -9.88 19.58
CA GLY A 131 -16.23 -11.00 19.89
C GLY A 131 -14.89 -10.58 20.50
N LEU A 132 -14.82 -9.36 21.06
CA LEU A 132 -13.62 -8.86 21.70
C LEU A 132 -13.22 -9.73 22.88
N ARG A 133 -11.94 -10.10 22.92
CA ARG A 133 -11.28 -10.56 24.13
C ARG A 133 -10.17 -9.56 24.44
N ILE A 134 -10.37 -8.79 25.50
CA ILE A 134 -9.41 -7.76 25.90
C ILE A 134 -8.61 -8.32 27.07
N LEU A 135 -7.29 -8.32 26.95
CA LEU A 135 -6.43 -8.57 28.08
C LEU A 135 -5.86 -7.27 28.59
N HIS A 136 -6.25 -6.93 29.81
CA HIS A 136 -5.71 -5.78 30.52
C HIS A 136 -4.42 -6.24 31.21
N ASN A 137 -3.26 -5.88 30.65
CA ASN A 137 -1.97 -6.04 31.32
C ASN A 137 -1.71 -4.88 32.31
N VAL A 138 -2.71 -4.51 33.10
CA VAL A 138 -2.54 -3.59 34.22
C VAL A 138 -2.26 -4.46 35.44
N PRO A 139 -1.16 -4.23 36.18
CA PRO A 139 -0.95 -4.90 37.46
C PRO A 139 -2.17 -4.66 38.35
N HIS A 140 -2.80 -5.72 38.85
CA HIS A 140 -3.89 -5.57 39.79
C HIS A 140 -3.32 -5.02 41.11
N GLU A 141 -3.98 -4.05 41.75
CA GLU A 141 -3.48 -3.40 42.97
C GLU A 141 -3.06 -4.40 44.06
N GLU A 142 -3.80 -5.51 44.20
CA GLU A 142 -3.48 -6.60 45.12
C GLU A 142 -2.18 -7.35 44.76
N GLU A 143 -1.92 -7.61 43.48
CA GLU A 143 -0.66 -8.24 43.03
C GLU A 143 0.54 -7.29 43.25
N VAL A 144 0.33 -5.98 43.14
CA VAL A 144 1.34 -4.97 43.43
C VAL A 144 1.62 -4.90 44.93
N LEU A 145 0.57 -4.88 45.75
CA LEU A 145 0.69 -4.85 47.21
C LEU A 145 1.34 -6.12 47.77
N GLU A 146 0.97 -7.30 47.28
CA GLU A 146 1.58 -8.57 47.70
C GLU A 146 3.07 -8.65 47.31
N GLN A 147 3.45 -8.08 46.16
CA GLN A 147 4.85 -7.97 45.75
C GLN A 147 5.63 -6.95 46.59
N LEU A 148 4.99 -5.85 46.98
CA LEU A 148 5.57 -4.83 47.87
C LEU A 148 5.77 -5.37 49.29
N GLU A 149 4.84 -6.17 49.81
CA GLU A 149 4.96 -6.82 51.13
C GLU A 149 6.05 -7.91 51.15
N LYS A 150 6.31 -8.55 50.01
CA LYS A 150 7.36 -9.58 49.87
C LYS A 150 8.77 -9.01 49.64
N ALA A 151 8.89 -7.73 49.27
CA ALA A 151 10.19 -7.07 49.10
C ALA A 151 10.87 -6.86 50.46
N ARG A 152 11.99 -7.55 50.70
CA ARG A 152 12.73 -7.50 51.97
C ARG A 152 13.87 -6.49 51.95
N THR A 153 14.22 -5.99 50.77
CA THR A 153 15.29 -5.01 50.58
C THR A 153 14.81 -3.85 49.73
N PHE A 154 15.40 -2.67 49.95
CA PHE A 154 15.12 -1.48 49.15
C PHE A 154 15.42 -1.71 47.64
N GLY A 155 16.39 -2.57 47.33
CA GLY A 155 16.70 -2.96 45.95
C GLY A 155 15.63 -3.86 45.29
N GLU A 156 14.90 -4.65 46.08
CA GLU A 156 13.74 -5.43 45.59
C GLU A 156 12.51 -4.54 45.42
N PHE A 157 12.28 -3.61 46.34
CA PHE A 157 11.23 -2.59 46.25
C PHE A 157 11.36 -1.77 44.96
N MET A 158 12.58 -1.33 44.63
CA MET A 158 12.86 -0.60 43.39
C MET A 158 12.73 -1.47 42.12
N LYS A 159 12.72 -2.80 42.24
CA LYS A 159 12.46 -3.72 41.12
C LYS A 159 10.98 -4.03 40.94
N CYS A 160 10.17 -4.00 42.00
CA CYS A 160 8.71 -4.09 41.92
C CYS A 160 8.10 -2.92 41.13
N SER A 161 8.71 -1.73 41.19
CA SER A 161 8.30 -0.57 40.38
C SER A 161 8.84 -0.57 38.95
N ALA A 162 9.84 -1.43 38.64
CA ALA A 162 10.65 -1.33 37.42
C ALA A 162 10.78 -2.65 36.61
N HIS A 163 10.04 -3.72 36.92
CA HIS A 163 10.10 -4.96 36.15
C HIS A 163 8.73 -5.54 35.82
N ASN A 164 8.47 -5.69 34.52
CA ASN A 164 7.41 -6.50 33.92
C ASN A 164 8.00 -7.89 33.60
N PRO A 165 7.88 -8.92 34.47
CA PRO A 165 8.68 -10.14 34.36
C PRO A 165 8.17 -11.15 33.32
N ASN A 166 7.07 -10.87 32.62
CA ASN A 166 6.61 -11.64 31.48
C ASN A 166 6.06 -10.66 30.46
N GLY A 167 6.62 -10.64 29.24
CA GLY A 167 6.07 -9.86 28.13
C GLY A 167 4.56 -10.03 27.98
N PRO A 168 3.87 -9.18 27.19
CA PRO A 168 2.42 -9.04 27.23
C PRO A 168 1.77 -10.41 27.39
N LYS A 169 1.09 -10.63 28.52
CA LYS A 169 0.39 -11.91 28.76
C LYS A 169 -0.41 -12.17 27.48
N LYS A 170 -0.28 -13.35 26.89
CA LYS A 170 -1.04 -13.67 25.67
C LYS A 170 -2.32 -14.33 26.14
N LEU A 171 -3.46 -13.87 25.61
CA LEU A 171 -4.67 -14.67 25.71
C LEU A 171 -4.38 -16.03 25.09
N LYS A 172 -4.83 -17.10 25.74
CA LYS A 172 -4.85 -18.41 25.09
C LYS A 172 -5.66 -18.27 23.79
N PRO A 173 -5.21 -18.90 22.68
CA PRO A 173 -5.99 -18.95 21.46
C PRO A 173 -7.44 -19.33 21.78
N GLY A 174 -8.40 -18.55 21.28
CA GLY A 174 -9.80 -18.92 21.40
C GLY A 174 -10.07 -20.17 20.57
N GLU A 175 -10.99 -21.01 21.05
CA GLU A 175 -11.51 -22.10 20.24
C GLU A 175 -12.14 -21.52 18.96
N PRO A 176 -11.97 -22.19 17.80
CA PRO A 176 -12.59 -21.76 16.56
C PRO A 176 -14.10 -21.60 16.75
N VAL A 177 -14.65 -20.44 16.40
CA VAL A 177 -16.10 -20.28 16.34
C VAL A 177 -16.58 -21.01 15.09
N GLU A 178 -17.48 -21.98 15.25
CA GLU A 178 -18.11 -22.67 14.12
C GLU A 178 -18.73 -21.62 13.18
N ARG A 179 -18.36 -21.68 11.90
CA ARG A 179 -19.01 -20.88 10.86
C ARG A 179 -20.48 -21.32 10.81
N LYS A 180 -21.39 -20.43 11.19
CA LYS A 180 -22.73 -20.45 10.62
C LYS A 180 -22.60 -19.78 9.26
N ASP A 181 -22.89 -20.53 8.20
CA ASP A 181 -23.03 -19.95 6.88
C ASP A 181 -24.14 -18.89 6.94
N TRP A 182 -23.81 -17.65 6.55
CA TRP A 182 -24.76 -16.56 6.32
C TRP A 182 -24.73 -16.22 4.84
#